data_AF-A0A6V7LMZ4-F1
#
_entry.id   AF-A0A6V7LMZ4-F1
#
_cell.length_a   1.000
_cell.length_b   1.000
_cell.length_c   1.000
_cell.angle_alpha   90.00
_cell.angle_beta   90.00
_cell.angle_gamma   90.00
#
_symmetry.space_group_name_H-M   'P 1'
#
loop_
_entity.id
_entity.type
_entity.pdbx_description
1 polymer ?
#
loop_
_entity_poly.entity_id
_entity_poly.type
_entity_poly.pdbx_seq_one_letter_code
_entity_poly.pdbx_strand_id
1 'polypeptide(L)'
;DVTGNGPVNIKVHKATQFLDEGDSVISRYPMRSKPRGLVLLITLINYVSNQKVRRAAELDHRNLQELFEQMGFEVIARWDLSAD
;
A
#
# COMPACT_ATOMS: atom_id res chain seq x y z
N ASP A 1 -2.05 10.44 -22.87
CA ASP A 1 -0.72 10.82 -22.37
C ASP A 1 -0.26 9.90 -21.27
N VAL A 2 0.57 8.92 -21.62
CA VAL A 2 1.17 7.95 -20.69
C VAL A 2 2.67 8.23 -20.64
N THR A 3 3.04 9.35 -20.05
CA THR A 3 4.40 9.57 -19.55
C THR A 3 4.36 9.20 -18.07
N GLY A 4 4.84 8.01 -17.71
CA GLY A 4 4.77 7.42 -16.36
C GLY A 4 5.58 8.13 -15.27
N ASN A 5 5.62 9.46 -15.27
CA ASN A 5 6.39 10.31 -14.36
C ASN A 5 5.53 11.08 -13.33
N GLY A 6 4.21 10.90 -13.34
CA GLY A 6 3.27 11.61 -12.47
C GLY A 6 2.59 10.71 -11.43
N PRO A 7 2.11 11.29 -10.31
CA PRO A 7 1.31 10.55 -9.33
C PRO A 7 0.09 9.90 -10.00
N VAL A 8 -0.20 8.66 -9.59
CA VAL A 8 -1.35 7.92 -10.10
C VAL A 8 -2.58 8.45 -9.39
N ASN A 9 -3.65 8.76 -10.13
CA ASN A 9 -4.93 9.12 -9.54
C ASN A 9 -5.62 7.85 -9.03
N ILE A 10 -5.50 7.56 -7.74
CA ILE A 10 -6.02 6.34 -7.12
C ILE A 10 -7.45 6.58 -6.66
N LYS A 11 -8.38 5.79 -7.20
CA LYS A 11 -9.80 5.78 -6.79
C LYS A 11 -10.24 4.35 -6.53
N VAL A 12 -10.19 3.93 -5.26
CA VAL A 12 -10.64 2.61 -4.87
C VAL A 12 -12.17 2.53 -4.99
N HIS A 13 -12.65 1.66 -5.88
CA HIS A 13 -14.06 1.32 -5.96
C HIS A 13 -14.47 0.52 -4.71
N LYS A 14 -15.32 1.09 -3.87
CA LYS A 14 -15.76 0.45 -2.62
C LYS A 14 -16.81 -0.61 -2.92
N ALA A 15 -16.64 -1.79 -2.33
CA ALA A 15 -17.70 -2.78 -2.29
C ALA A 15 -18.90 -2.23 -1.48
N THR A 16 -20.11 -2.54 -1.94
CA THR A 16 -21.37 -2.17 -1.26
C THR A 16 -21.85 -3.21 -0.25
N GLN A 17 -21.22 -4.39 -0.25
CA GLN A 17 -21.54 -5.52 0.63
C GLN A 17 -20.29 -6.35 0.93
N PHE A 18 -20.32 -7.06 2.05
CA PHE A 18 -19.30 -8.06 2.39
C PHE A 18 -19.67 -9.40 1.73
N LEU A 19 -18.70 -10.00 1.05
CA LEU A 19 -18.85 -11.28 0.35
C LEU A 19 -18.02 -12.39 1.02
N ASP A 20 -17.70 -12.25 2.30
CA ASP A 20 -16.94 -13.23 3.09
C ASP A 20 -17.82 -14.28 3.76
N GLU A 21 -19.16 -14.14 3.70
CA GLU A 21 -20.14 -15.12 4.18
C GLU A 21 -20.81 -15.88 3.01
N GLY A 22 -21.17 -17.15 3.22
CA GLY A 22 -21.93 -17.99 2.29
C GLY A 22 -21.31 -19.37 2.00
N ASP A 23 -22.12 -20.30 1.47
CA ASP A 23 -21.69 -21.62 1.03
C ASP A 23 -20.86 -21.50 -0.24
N SER A 24 -19.54 -21.43 -0.07
CA SER A 24 -18.60 -21.53 -1.16
C SER A 24 -17.64 -22.67 -0.89
N VAL A 25 -17.20 -23.32 -1.96
CA VAL A 25 -16.23 -24.44 -1.89
C VAL A 25 -14.91 -24.01 -1.22
N ILE A 26 -14.62 -22.70 -1.21
CA ILE A 26 -13.40 -22.13 -0.65
C ILE A 26 -13.76 -21.02 0.34
N SER A 27 -13.47 -21.25 1.62
CA SER A 27 -13.65 -20.28 2.70
C SER A 27 -12.88 -18.98 2.46
N ARG A 28 -13.40 -17.86 2.98
CA ARG A 28 -12.83 -16.52 2.83
C ARG A 28 -12.43 -15.96 4.19
N TYR A 29 -11.33 -15.21 4.24
CA TYR A 29 -10.95 -14.50 5.46
C TYR A 29 -11.90 -13.34 5.74
N PRO A 30 -12.38 -13.17 6.98
CA PRO A 30 -13.21 -12.02 7.34
C PRO A 30 -12.38 -10.73 7.29
N MET A 31 -12.88 -9.71 6.58
CA MET A 31 -12.15 -8.44 6.33
C MET A 31 -12.96 -7.20 6.76
N ARG A 32 -13.67 -7.33 7.89
CA ARG A 32 -14.69 -6.38 8.38
C ARG A 32 -14.20 -5.42 9.47
N SER A 33 -12.97 -5.60 9.96
CA SER A 33 -12.39 -4.77 11.03
C SER A 33 -12.19 -3.31 10.60
N LYS A 34 -12.06 -2.42 11.59
CA LYS A 34 -11.74 -1.00 11.41
C LYS A 34 -10.69 -0.57 12.45
N PRO A 35 -9.40 -0.39 12.08
CA PRO A 35 -8.86 -0.54 10.72
C PRO A 35 -8.96 -1.98 10.22
N ARG A 36 -9.03 -2.16 8.89
CA ARG A 36 -9.10 -3.48 8.22
C ARG A 36 -7.89 -4.34 8.56
N GLY A 37 -6.77 -3.69 8.81
CA GLY A 37 -5.52 -4.27 9.27
C GLY A 37 -4.45 -3.18 9.32
N LEU A 38 -3.24 -3.58 9.69
CA LEU A 38 -2.07 -2.72 9.68
C LEU A 38 -1.22 -3.03 8.45
N VAL A 39 -0.66 -1.99 7.83
CA VAL A 39 0.32 -2.11 6.74
C VAL A 39 1.61 -1.46 7.19
N LEU A 40 2.71 -2.22 7.19
CA LEU A 40 4.05 -1.68 7.36
C LEU A 40 4.64 -1.40 5.98
N LEU A 41 4.89 -0.12 5.69
CA LEU A 41 5.49 0.31 4.42
C LEU A 41 6.90 0.83 4.67
N ILE A 42 7.92 0.07 4.28
CA ILE A 42 9.32 0.47 4.37
C ILE A 42 9.84 0.79 2.98
N THR A 43 10.36 2.01 2.78
CA THR A 43 10.93 2.43 1.50
C THR A 43 12.37 2.87 1.67
N LEU A 44 13.28 2.16 1.00
CA LEU A 44 14.69 2.48 0.95
C LEU A 44 14.99 3.24 -0.36
N ILE A 45 15.29 4.53 -0.24
CA ILE A 45 15.66 5.44 -1.33
C ILE A 45 17.16 5.66 -1.35
N ASN A 46 17.78 5.90 -0.19
CA ASN A 46 19.13 6.41 -0.06
C ASN A 46 20.10 5.34 0.42
N TYR A 47 20.91 4.80 -0.51
CA TYR A 47 21.93 3.81 -0.17
C TYR A 47 23.30 4.49 -0.03
N VAL A 48 23.72 4.71 1.22
CA VAL A 48 24.96 5.43 1.57
C VAL A 48 26.20 4.81 0.92
N SER A 49 26.28 3.47 0.87
CA SER A 49 27.47 2.75 0.41
C SER A 49 27.71 2.82 -1.11
N ASN A 50 26.65 2.98 -1.91
CA ASN A 50 26.72 2.82 -3.36
C ASN A 50 26.34 4.09 -4.14
N GLN A 51 26.05 5.21 -3.47
CA GLN A 51 25.55 6.47 -4.07
C GLN A 51 24.32 6.27 -5.00
N LYS A 52 23.63 5.15 -4.88
CA LYS A 52 22.44 4.82 -5.68
C LYS A 52 21.23 5.40 -4.98
N VAL A 53 20.48 6.26 -5.69
CA VAL A 53 19.25 6.88 -5.20
C VAL A 53 18.07 6.35 -6.00
N ARG A 54 17.10 5.71 -5.34
CA ARG A 54 15.86 5.23 -5.96
C ARG A 54 14.79 6.33 -5.99
N ARG A 55 15.05 7.44 -6.69
CA ARG A 55 14.16 8.63 -6.69
C ARG A 55 12.71 8.31 -7.06
N ALA A 56 12.48 7.34 -7.96
CA ALA A 56 11.14 6.91 -8.35
C ALA A 56 10.36 6.21 -7.22
N ALA A 57 11.05 5.64 -6.21
CA ALA A 57 10.41 4.91 -5.12
C ALA A 57 9.60 5.82 -4.18
N GLU A 58 9.82 7.13 -4.19
CA GLU A 58 8.97 8.10 -3.48
C GLU A 58 7.56 8.13 -4.07
N LEU A 59 7.44 7.97 -5.39
CA LEU A 59 6.15 7.91 -6.07
C LEU A 59 5.43 6.60 -5.74
N ASP A 60 6.15 5.48 -5.77
CA ASP A 60 5.62 4.17 -5.38
C ASP A 60 5.11 4.20 -3.93
N HIS A 61 5.87 4.78 -3.01
CA HIS A 61 5.48 4.90 -1.61
C HIS A 61 4.17 5.65 -1.44
N ARG A 62 4.06 6.84 -2.05
CA ARG A 62 2.85 7.67 -1.94
C ARG A 62 1.64 6.97 -2.54
N ASN A 63 1.80 6.37 -3.72
CA ASN A 63 0.72 5.63 -4.38
C ASN A 63 0.26 4.44 -3.52
N LEU A 64 1.19 3.68 -2.93
CA LEU A 64 0.84 2.54 -2.08
C LEU A 64 0.18 2.98 -0.77
N GLN A 65 0.70 4.03 -0.13
CA GLN A 65 0.10 4.59 1.08
C GLN A 65 -1.34 5.02 0.82
N GLU A 66 -1.57 5.81 -0.23
CA GLU A 66 -2.92 6.27 -0.61
C GLU A 66 -3.85 5.09 -0.91
N LEU A 67 -3.38 4.08 -1.65
CA LEU A 67 -4.15 2.88 -1.95
C LEU A 67 -4.58 2.15 -0.67
N PHE A 68 -3.66 1.88 0.25
CA PHE A 68 -3.95 1.11 1.46
C PHE A 68 -4.84 1.87 2.44
N GLU A 69 -4.63 3.17 2.60
CA GLU A 69 -5.50 4.05 3.39
C GLU A 69 -6.93 4.05 2.82
N GLN A 70 -7.08 4.20 1.49
CA GLN A 70 -8.38 4.08 0.85
C GLN A 70 -8.97 2.67 1.05
N MET A 71 -8.17 1.60 1.03
CA MET A 71 -8.65 0.24 1.32
C MET A 71 -9.06 0.03 2.79
N GLY A 72 -8.85 1.02 3.67
CA GLY A 72 -9.26 0.99 5.07
C GLY A 72 -8.22 0.39 6.02
N PHE A 73 -6.97 0.25 5.57
CA PHE A 73 -5.85 -0.11 6.42
C PHE A 73 -5.27 1.13 7.11
N GLU A 74 -4.66 0.92 8.26
CA GLU A 74 -3.78 1.91 8.88
C GLU A 74 -2.34 1.66 8.41
N VAL A 75 -1.72 2.68 7.80
CA VAL A 75 -0.39 2.56 7.20
C VAL A 75 0.67 3.13 8.14
N ILE A 76 1.63 2.28 8.53
CA ILE A 76 2.83 2.66 9.27
C ILE A 76 3.97 2.80 8.26
N ALA A 77 4.20 4.03 7.83
CA ALA A 77 5.25 4.37 6.86
C ALA A 77 6.61 4.58 7.54
N ARG A 78 7.66 4.04 6.92
CA ARG A 78 9.07 4.16 7.31
C ARG A 78 9.94 4.34 6.07
N TRP A 79 11.01 5.11 6.24
CA TRP A 79 11.94 5.45 5.16
C TRP A 79 13.36 5.20 5.61
N ASP A 80 14.19 4.67 4.72
CA ASP A 80 15.65 4.55 4.88
C ASP A 80 16.10 4.00 6.25
N LEU A 81 15.52 2.87 6.66
CA LEU A 81 15.92 2.16 7.88
C LEU A 81 17.24 1.41 7.68
N SER A 82 18.07 1.34 8.73
CA SER A 82 19.20 0.41 8.82
C SER A 82 18.73 -0.98 9.23
N ALA A 83 19.62 -1.96 9.08
CA ALA A 83 19.32 -3.39 9.30
C ALA A 83 19.61 -3.87 10.74
N ASP A 84 19.84 -2.96 11.69
CA ASP A 84 20.26 -3.22 13.08
C ASP A 84 19.71 -4.53 13.69
#